data_AF-A0A344URT2-F1
#
_entry.id   AF-A0A344URT2-F1
#
_cell.length_a   1.000
_cell.length_b   1.000
_cell.length_c   1.000
_cell.angle_alpha   90.00
_cell.angle_beta   90.00
_cell.angle_gamma   90.00
#
_symmetry.space_group_name_H-M   'P 1'
#
loop_
_entity.id
_entity.type
_entity.pdbx_description
1 polymer ?
#
loop_
_entity_poly.entity_id
_entity_poly.type
_entity_poly.pdbx_seq_one_letter_code
_entity_poly.pdbx_strand_id
1 'polypeptide(L)'
;MTTQLVTAADGRAQVRAYPHLRYMGSKYKLLPTLASVFAEIGGQTALDPFCGSGVVSYLLKAMGYQVTSGDYMAFPVVLAQAACVNQSQTLAGDDVAKIVSGNADGRDFIERTYDGLFFTHDDLRFLDAAWSQIDRLDGPKRSLAIAALVLAAARKQPRGVFTVTGLRYDDGRSQLHLPLAQQFKMSVEAWNGAVFQRAPCQAVRGDALEAPTGAGLVYLDPPLRSATR
;
A
#
# COMPACT_ATOMS: atom_id res chain seq x y z
N MET A 1 -17.42 -26.86 8.98
CA MET A 1 -16.19 -26.30 8.39
C MET A 1 -15.25 -25.98 9.54
N THR A 2 -14.17 -26.72 9.65
CA THR A 2 -13.18 -26.56 10.73
C THR A 2 -12.39 -25.29 10.46
N THR A 3 -12.63 -24.22 11.22
CA THR A 3 -11.80 -23.01 11.18
C THR A 3 -10.40 -23.42 11.62
N GLN A 4 -9.47 -23.61 10.69
CA GLN A 4 -8.07 -23.84 11.03
C GLN A 4 -7.59 -22.66 11.87
N LEU A 5 -7.11 -22.94 13.07
CA LEU A 5 -6.46 -21.96 13.94
C LEU A 5 -5.23 -21.43 13.20
N VAL A 6 -5.29 -20.19 12.76
CA VAL A 6 -4.18 -19.52 12.10
C VAL A 6 -3.13 -19.19 13.16
N THR A 7 -1.92 -19.70 13.00
CA THR A 7 -0.86 -19.44 13.98
C THR A 7 -0.19 -18.09 13.72
N ALA A 8 0.46 -17.53 14.74
CA ALA A 8 1.31 -16.36 14.57
C ALA A 8 2.47 -16.61 13.58
N ALA A 9 2.89 -17.87 13.40
CA ALA A 9 3.88 -18.25 12.40
C ALA A 9 3.34 -18.12 10.97
N ASP A 10 2.11 -18.57 10.72
CA ASP A 10 1.43 -18.46 9.43
C ASP A 10 1.19 -16.99 9.06
N GLY A 11 0.74 -16.19 10.04
CA GLY A 11 0.58 -14.75 9.87
C GLY A 11 1.87 -14.07 9.43
N ARG A 12 2.98 -14.34 10.13
CA ARG A 12 4.31 -13.78 9.77
C ARG A 12 4.81 -14.27 8.41
N ALA A 13 4.49 -15.51 8.03
CA ALA A 13 4.87 -16.02 6.71
C ALA A 13 4.18 -15.25 5.58
N GLN A 14 2.89 -14.96 5.74
CA GLN A 14 2.12 -14.18 4.77
C GLN A 14 2.61 -12.73 4.64
N VAL A 15 3.03 -12.10 5.74
CA VAL A 15 3.52 -10.70 5.71
C VAL A 15 4.79 -10.53 4.88
N ARG A 16 5.56 -11.59 4.64
CA ARG A 16 6.71 -11.54 3.72
C ARG A 16 6.31 -11.27 2.27
N ALA A 17 5.06 -11.53 1.89
CA ALA A 17 4.53 -11.19 0.58
C ALA A 17 4.14 -9.70 0.46
N TYR A 18 4.04 -8.97 1.58
CA TYR A 18 3.64 -7.56 1.56
C TYR A 18 4.72 -6.69 0.90
N PRO A 19 4.40 -5.89 -0.12
CA PRO A 19 5.41 -5.09 -0.81
C PRO A 19 6.00 -4.03 0.12
N HIS A 20 7.32 -4.01 0.19
CA HIS A 20 8.04 -3.04 1.00
C HIS A 20 8.00 -1.64 0.39
N LEU A 21 7.05 -0.83 0.87
CA LEU A 21 7.04 0.61 0.65
C LEU A 21 7.77 1.31 1.81
N ARG A 22 8.68 2.23 1.49
CA ARG A 22 9.27 3.12 2.49
C ARG A 22 8.18 4.08 2.99
N TYR A 23 7.88 4.00 4.27
CA TYR A 23 6.89 4.83 4.94
C TYR A 23 7.44 5.24 6.30
N MET A 24 7.37 6.53 6.61
CA MET A 24 7.92 7.06 7.86
C MET A 24 7.19 6.44 9.05
N GLY A 25 7.95 5.91 10.02
CA GLY A 25 7.37 5.24 11.19
C GLY A 25 6.87 3.80 10.95
N SER A 26 7.08 3.23 9.75
CA SER A 26 6.63 1.86 9.43
C SER A 26 7.12 0.82 10.45
N LYS A 27 6.19 0.00 10.93
CA LYS A 27 6.40 -0.99 11.99
C LYS A 27 6.91 -2.34 11.49
N TYR A 28 7.41 -2.40 10.25
CA TYR A 28 7.85 -3.64 9.61
C TYR A 28 8.82 -4.47 10.48
N LYS A 29 9.80 -3.82 11.13
CA LYS A 29 10.77 -4.53 11.99
C LYS A 29 10.15 -5.07 13.29
N LEU A 30 9.01 -4.52 13.72
CA LEU A 30 8.32 -4.89 14.96
C LEU A 30 7.26 -5.96 14.75
N LEU A 31 6.97 -6.34 13.50
CA LEU A 31 5.95 -7.36 13.18
C LEU A 31 6.12 -8.68 13.94
N PRO A 32 7.34 -9.23 14.16
CA PRO A 32 7.47 -10.46 14.94
C PRO A 32 7.00 -10.31 16.38
N THR A 33 7.31 -9.18 17.02
CA THR A 33 6.87 -8.86 18.39
C THR A 33 5.37 -8.60 18.43
N LEU A 34 4.85 -7.79 17.50
CA LEU A 34 3.42 -7.50 17.40
C LEU A 34 2.60 -8.78 17.19
N ALA A 35 3.06 -9.70 16.33
CA ALA A 35 2.39 -10.99 16.14
C ALA A 35 2.32 -11.83 17.42
N SER A 36 3.36 -11.79 18.27
CA SER A 36 3.33 -12.45 19.58
C SER A 36 2.29 -11.82 20.50
N VAL A 37 2.28 -10.49 20.57
CA VAL A 37 1.35 -9.74 21.44
C VAL A 37 -0.10 -9.94 20.99
N PHE A 38 -0.37 -9.87 19.69
CA PHE A 38 -1.72 -10.10 19.15
C PHE A 38 -2.20 -11.55 19.37
N ALA A 39 -1.30 -12.53 19.39
CA ALA A 39 -1.67 -13.92 19.67
C ALA A 39 -2.01 -14.14 21.16
N GLU A 40 -1.34 -13.42 22.06
CA GLU A 40 -1.62 -13.46 23.50
C GLU A 40 -2.94 -12.79 23.85
N ILE A 41 -3.22 -11.61 23.28
CA ILE A 41 -4.48 -10.90 23.48
C ILE A 41 -5.66 -11.70 22.89
N GLY A 42 -5.48 -12.24 21.69
CA GLY A 42 -6.53 -12.94 20.96
C GLY A 42 -7.69 -12.04 20.54
N GLY A 43 -8.75 -12.65 20.01
CA GLY A 43 -9.94 -11.96 19.52
C GLY A 43 -10.31 -12.34 18.09
N GLN A 44 -11.34 -11.69 17.57
CA GLN A 44 -11.84 -11.91 16.21
C GLN A 44 -11.85 -10.64 15.36
N THR A 45 -11.96 -9.47 16.00
CA THR A 45 -12.04 -8.17 15.34
C THR A 45 -10.89 -7.29 15.80
N ALA A 46 -10.32 -6.52 14.89
CA ALA A 46 -9.25 -5.57 15.18
C ALA A 46 -9.51 -4.20 14.54
N LEU A 47 -9.12 -3.14 15.23
CA LEU A 47 -9.15 -1.76 14.72
C LEU A 47 -7.72 -1.20 14.67
N ASP A 48 -7.35 -0.64 13.53
CA ASP A 48 -6.09 0.06 13.30
C ASP A 48 -6.42 1.42 12.65
N PRO A 49 -6.71 2.48 13.44
CA PRO A 49 -7.17 3.76 12.94
C PRO A 49 -6.03 4.67 12.43
N PHE A 50 -4.79 4.17 12.44
CA PHE A 50 -3.59 4.85 11.95
C PHE A 50 -2.80 3.91 11.03
N CYS A 51 -3.46 3.33 10.03
CA CYS A 51 -2.93 2.19 9.31
C CYS A 51 -1.65 2.51 8.52
N GLY A 52 -1.44 3.75 8.10
CA GLY A 52 -0.21 4.20 7.46
C GLY A 52 0.22 3.33 6.26
N SER A 53 1.33 2.61 6.39
CA SER A 53 1.78 1.69 5.33
C SER A 53 0.88 0.48 5.11
N GLY A 54 -0.08 0.22 6.01
CA GLY A 54 -1.02 -0.92 5.98
C GLY A 54 -0.45 -2.23 6.52
N VAL A 55 0.84 -2.28 6.88
CA VAL A 55 1.53 -3.56 7.18
C VAL A 55 1.04 -4.22 8.48
N VAL A 56 0.66 -3.45 9.49
CA VAL A 56 0.15 -4.00 10.76
C VAL A 56 -1.27 -4.54 10.57
N SER A 57 -2.14 -3.77 9.91
CA SER A 57 -3.45 -4.24 9.43
C SER A 57 -3.34 -5.53 8.61
N TYR A 58 -2.38 -5.62 7.69
CA TYR A 58 -2.13 -6.81 6.89
C TYR A 58 -1.69 -8.02 7.74
N LEU A 59 -0.84 -7.81 8.76
CA LEU A 59 -0.48 -8.83 9.74
C LEU A 59 -1.71 -9.32 10.53
N LEU A 60 -2.54 -8.41 11.03
CA LEU A 60 -3.76 -8.76 11.76
C LEU A 60 -4.71 -9.61 10.90
N LYS A 61 -4.95 -9.21 9.65
CA LYS A 61 -5.69 -10.05 8.68
C LYS A 61 -5.04 -11.41 8.51
N ALA A 62 -3.71 -11.44 8.34
CA ALA A 62 -2.95 -12.67 8.16
C ALA A 62 -3.06 -13.61 9.35
N MET A 63 -3.27 -13.09 10.55
CA MET A 63 -3.53 -13.83 11.80
C MET A 63 -5.01 -14.21 12.00
N GLY A 64 -5.90 -13.85 11.06
CA GLY A 64 -7.31 -14.25 11.08
C GLY A 64 -8.30 -13.22 11.62
N TYR A 65 -7.85 -12.01 11.97
CA TYR A 65 -8.73 -10.95 12.43
C TYR A 65 -9.58 -10.37 11.28
N GLN A 66 -10.82 -9.99 11.59
CA GLN A 66 -11.61 -9.03 10.81
C GLN A 66 -11.11 -7.62 11.14
N VAL A 67 -10.36 -7.02 10.23
CA VAL A 67 -9.68 -5.75 10.48
C VAL A 67 -10.48 -4.58 9.92
N THR A 68 -10.66 -3.54 10.73
CA THR A 68 -11.03 -2.21 10.27
C THR A 68 -9.79 -1.33 10.26
N SER A 69 -9.28 -1.00 9.08
CA SER A 69 -8.16 -0.10 8.88
C SER A 69 -8.66 1.32 8.67
N GLY A 70 -8.03 2.30 9.31
CA GLY A 70 -8.39 3.71 9.21
C GLY A 70 -7.16 4.59 8.97
N ASP A 71 -7.35 5.68 8.26
CA ASP A 71 -6.38 6.78 8.20
C ASP A 71 -7.07 8.06 7.73
N TYR A 72 -6.53 9.22 8.10
CA TYR A 72 -7.00 10.52 7.62
C TYR A 72 -6.69 10.72 6.13
N MET A 73 -5.52 10.23 5.70
CA MET A 73 -5.06 10.37 4.32
C MET A 73 -5.68 9.30 3.41
N ALA A 74 -6.05 9.69 2.19
CA ALA A 74 -6.58 8.74 1.21
C ALA A 74 -5.56 7.67 0.80
N PHE A 75 -4.28 8.02 0.77
CA PHE A 75 -3.21 7.14 0.30
C PHE A 75 -3.03 5.87 1.15
N PRO A 76 -2.84 5.95 2.49
CA PRO A 76 -2.83 4.78 3.37
C PRO A 76 -4.07 3.89 3.24
N VAL A 77 -5.26 4.50 3.16
CA VAL A 77 -6.53 3.79 3.00
C VAL A 77 -6.53 2.97 1.71
N VAL A 78 -6.01 3.52 0.60
CA VAL A 78 -5.90 2.79 -0.67
C VAL A 78 -4.94 1.59 -0.56
N LEU A 79 -3.83 1.71 0.18
CA LEU A 79 -2.93 0.56 0.44
C LEU A 79 -3.64 -0.53 1.25
N ALA A 80 -4.38 -0.14 2.30
CA ALA A 80 -5.19 -1.05 3.09
C ALA A 80 -6.29 -1.71 2.25
N GLN A 81 -6.92 -0.98 1.33
CA GLN A 81 -7.88 -1.54 0.39
C GLN A 81 -7.25 -2.59 -0.52
N ALA A 82 -6.06 -2.30 -1.07
CA ALA A 82 -5.35 -3.17 -2.01
C ALA A 82 -4.92 -4.51 -1.38
N ALA A 83 -4.52 -4.50 -0.10
CA ALA A 83 -3.88 -5.65 0.54
C ALA A 83 -4.72 -6.31 1.64
N CYS A 84 -5.38 -5.49 2.46
CA CYS A 84 -6.15 -5.93 3.61
C CYS A 84 -7.60 -6.23 3.19
N VAL A 85 -8.30 -5.26 2.58
CA VAL A 85 -9.70 -5.44 2.17
C VAL A 85 -9.84 -6.44 1.03
N ASN A 86 -8.98 -6.32 0.00
CA ASN A 86 -9.00 -7.21 -1.16
C ASN A 86 -8.80 -8.68 -0.74
N GLN A 87 -9.73 -9.53 -1.15
CA GLN A 87 -9.70 -10.96 -0.84
C GLN A 87 -9.12 -11.80 -1.97
N SER A 88 -9.28 -11.40 -3.23
CA SER A 88 -8.98 -12.31 -4.35
C SER A 88 -8.72 -11.66 -5.70
N GLN A 89 -8.99 -10.36 -5.86
CA GLN A 89 -8.83 -9.72 -7.16
C GLN A 89 -7.36 -9.40 -7.39
N THR A 90 -6.88 -9.65 -8.60
CA THR A 90 -5.54 -9.28 -9.05
C THR A 90 -5.65 -8.48 -10.34
N LEU A 91 -4.57 -7.80 -10.72
CA LEU A 91 -4.45 -7.20 -12.05
C LEU A 91 -3.87 -8.25 -13.00
N ALA A 92 -4.70 -8.71 -13.94
CA ALA A 92 -4.30 -9.67 -14.97
C ALA A 92 -3.47 -8.98 -16.06
N GLY A 93 -2.89 -9.77 -16.96
CA GLY A 93 -2.08 -9.26 -18.08
C GLY A 93 -2.79 -8.19 -18.90
N ASP A 94 -4.08 -8.39 -19.21
CA ASP A 94 -4.89 -7.42 -19.97
C ASP A 94 -5.15 -6.12 -19.19
N ASP A 95 -5.36 -6.21 -17.88
CA ASP A 95 -5.52 -5.03 -17.02
C ASP A 95 -4.23 -4.19 -17.06
N VAL A 96 -3.08 -4.85 -16.91
CA VAL A 96 -1.76 -4.22 -16.93
C VAL A 96 -1.46 -3.63 -18.30
N ALA A 97 -1.70 -4.40 -19.37
CA ALA A 97 -1.50 -3.96 -20.74
C ALA A 97 -2.33 -2.71 -21.05
N LYS A 98 -3.58 -2.67 -20.59
CA LYS A 98 -4.44 -1.49 -20.73
C LYS A 98 -3.89 -0.28 -19.98
N ILE A 99 -3.45 -0.43 -18.73
CA ILE A 99 -2.91 0.68 -17.94
C ILE A 99 -1.64 1.26 -18.58
N VAL A 100 -0.79 0.42 -19.18
CA VAL A 100 0.46 0.88 -19.82
C VAL A 100 0.29 1.21 -21.32
N SER A 101 -0.91 1.10 -21.88
CA SER A 101 -1.16 1.27 -23.32
C SER A 101 -1.06 2.72 -23.81
N GLY A 102 -1.11 3.67 -22.88
CA GLY A 102 -1.08 5.10 -23.19
C GLY A 102 -2.29 5.84 -22.64
N ASN A 103 -2.34 7.12 -22.96
CA ASN A 103 -3.30 8.06 -22.39
C ASN A 103 -4.70 7.87 -23.00
N ALA A 104 -5.72 7.75 -22.15
CA ALA A 104 -7.09 7.45 -22.53
C ALA A 104 -7.95 8.69 -22.85
N ASP A 105 -7.52 9.88 -22.43
CA ASP A 105 -8.29 11.12 -22.57
C ASP A 105 -7.43 12.38 -22.74
N GLY A 106 -6.11 12.23 -22.90
CA GLY A 106 -5.19 13.34 -23.16
C GLY A 106 -4.86 14.18 -21.95
N ARG A 107 -5.20 13.77 -20.72
CA ARG A 107 -4.82 14.49 -19.50
C ARG A 107 -3.30 14.62 -19.37
N ASP A 108 -2.81 15.77 -18.94
CA ASP A 108 -1.38 16.11 -18.85
C ASP A 108 -1.04 16.83 -17.53
N PHE A 109 -1.90 16.68 -16.51
CA PHE A 109 -1.80 17.45 -15.28
C PHE A 109 -0.48 17.18 -14.55
N ILE A 110 -0.07 15.92 -14.46
CA ILE A 110 1.14 15.52 -13.74
C ILE A 110 2.38 16.01 -14.49
N GLU A 111 2.44 15.80 -15.79
CA GLU A 111 3.45 16.32 -16.70
C GLU A 111 3.61 17.83 -16.58
N ARG A 112 2.54 18.59 -16.78
CA ARG A 112 2.60 20.05 -16.78
C ARG A 112 2.94 20.64 -15.40
N THR A 113 2.52 19.99 -14.31
CA THR A 113 2.65 20.54 -12.95
C THR A 113 3.99 20.18 -12.30
N TYR A 114 4.53 18.99 -12.60
CA TYR A 114 5.71 18.45 -11.92
C TYR A 114 6.95 18.32 -12.82
N ASP A 115 6.93 18.93 -14.01
CA ASP A 115 8.09 18.99 -14.90
C ASP A 115 9.33 19.58 -14.20
N GLY A 116 10.49 18.98 -14.46
CA GLY A 116 11.76 19.39 -13.85
C GLY A 116 11.92 19.09 -12.35
N LEU A 117 10.98 18.39 -11.71
CA LEU A 117 11.04 18.06 -10.28
C LEU A 117 11.61 16.66 -10.01
N PHE A 118 10.75 15.68 -9.81
CA PHE A 118 11.12 14.36 -9.25
C PHE A 118 11.37 13.30 -10.32
N PHE A 119 10.74 13.43 -11.48
CA PHE A 119 10.74 12.41 -12.52
C PHE A 119 11.13 13.01 -13.88
N THR A 120 11.54 12.16 -14.81
CA THR A 120 11.80 12.61 -16.18
C THR A 120 10.48 12.94 -16.88
N HIS A 121 10.56 13.68 -17.98
CA HIS A 121 9.39 14.00 -18.79
C HIS A 121 8.61 12.74 -19.24
N ASP A 122 9.31 11.68 -19.69
CA ASP A 122 8.68 10.41 -20.08
C ASP A 122 7.98 9.69 -18.92
N ASP A 123 8.53 9.78 -17.71
CA ASP A 123 7.88 9.22 -16.52
C ASP A 123 6.62 9.99 -16.15
N LEU A 124 6.65 11.32 -16.24
CA LEU A 124 5.48 12.15 -15.94
C LEU A 124 4.36 11.89 -16.94
N ARG A 125 4.69 11.80 -18.24
CA ARG A 125 3.75 11.37 -19.29
C ARG A 125 3.16 9.99 -19.02
N PHE A 126 3.98 9.06 -18.56
CA PHE A 126 3.49 7.74 -18.14
C PHE A 126 2.54 7.82 -16.94
N LEU A 127 2.82 8.65 -15.93
CA LEU A 127 1.95 8.82 -14.76
C LEU A 127 0.57 9.33 -15.15
N ASP A 128 0.48 10.35 -16.02
CA ASP A 128 -0.80 10.85 -16.54
C ASP A 128 -1.53 9.78 -17.36
N ALA A 129 -0.82 9.10 -18.26
CA ALA A 129 -1.38 8.04 -19.07
C ALA A 129 -1.92 6.88 -18.22
N ALA A 130 -1.13 6.38 -17.26
CA ALA A 130 -1.55 5.32 -16.36
C ALA A 130 -2.76 5.76 -15.51
N TRP A 131 -2.73 6.98 -14.97
CA TRP A 131 -3.84 7.51 -14.19
C TRP A 131 -5.14 7.59 -15.01
N SER A 132 -5.07 8.00 -16.29
CA SER A 132 -6.24 8.06 -17.18
C SER A 132 -6.96 6.72 -17.37
N GLN A 133 -6.23 5.61 -17.22
CA GLN A 133 -6.76 4.25 -17.28
C GLN A 133 -7.25 3.77 -15.89
N ILE A 134 -6.46 4.03 -14.85
CA ILE A 134 -6.74 3.62 -13.46
C ILE A 134 -8.00 4.29 -12.93
N ASP A 135 -8.23 5.55 -13.29
CA ASP A 135 -9.40 6.32 -12.85
C ASP A 135 -10.72 5.76 -13.37
N ARG A 136 -10.67 4.88 -14.38
CA ARG A 136 -11.81 4.15 -14.95
C ARG A 136 -11.98 2.74 -14.38
N LEU A 137 -11.09 2.32 -13.48
CA LEU A 137 -11.21 1.07 -12.76
C LEU A 137 -11.99 1.31 -11.47
N ASP A 138 -12.64 0.26 -10.97
CA ASP A 138 -13.35 0.29 -9.70
C ASP A 138 -12.86 -0.83 -8.76
N GLY A 139 -13.22 -0.67 -7.48
CA GLY A 139 -13.02 -1.68 -6.46
C GLY A 139 -11.56 -2.09 -6.26
N PRO A 140 -11.30 -3.36 -5.90
CA PRO A 140 -9.95 -3.80 -5.53
C PRO A 140 -8.90 -3.67 -6.64
N LYS A 141 -9.30 -3.80 -7.92
CA LYS A 141 -8.39 -3.61 -9.05
C LYS A 141 -7.88 -2.16 -9.12
N ARG A 142 -8.77 -1.19 -8.89
CA ARG A 142 -8.38 0.23 -8.79
C ARG A 142 -7.37 0.42 -7.66
N SER A 143 -7.66 -0.08 -6.46
CA SER A 143 -6.76 0.06 -5.31
C SER A 143 -5.39 -0.58 -5.55
N LEU A 144 -5.35 -1.78 -6.15
CA LEU A 144 -4.10 -2.44 -6.54
C LEU A 144 -3.31 -1.62 -7.55
N ALA A 145 -3.97 -1.06 -8.56
CA ALA A 145 -3.30 -0.27 -9.59
C ALA A 145 -2.70 1.01 -9.01
N ILE A 146 -3.44 1.70 -8.13
CA ILE A 146 -2.92 2.87 -7.41
C ILE A 146 -1.74 2.48 -6.52
N ALA A 147 -1.87 1.40 -5.73
CA ALA A 147 -0.81 0.92 -4.85
C ALA A 147 0.46 0.53 -5.62
N ALA A 148 0.31 -0.10 -6.80
CA ALA A 148 1.42 -0.42 -7.69
C ALA A 148 2.06 0.82 -8.31
N LEU A 149 1.28 1.82 -8.70
CA LEU A 149 1.80 3.09 -9.22
C LEU A 149 2.59 3.86 -8.16
N VAL A 150 2.08 3.90 -6.92
CA VAL A 150 2.80 4.54 -5.81
C VAL A 150 4.10 3.79 -5.50
N LEU A 151 4.07 2.46 -5.45
CA LEU A 151 5.28 1.67 -5.21
C LEU A 151 6.32 1.87 -6.32
N ALA A 152 5.90 1.92 -7.58
CA ALA A 152 6.77 2.20 -8.72
C ALA A 152 7.40 3.58 -8.63
N ALA A 153 6.60 4.61 -8.35
CA ALA A 153 7.05 5.99 -8.16
C ALA A 153 8.05 6.10 -7.00
N ALA A 154 7.75 5.49 -5.85
CA ALA A 154 8.63 5.48 -4.69
C ALA A 154 9.95 4.73 -4.94
N ARG A 155 9.93 3.63 -5.71
CA ARG A 155 11.14 2.88 -6.08
C ARG A 155 12.06 3.66 -7.03
N LYS A 156 11.50 4.58 -7.82
CA LYS A 156 12.28 5.44 -8.71
C LYS A 156 12.92 6.64 -8.02
N GLN A 157 12.57 6.91 -6.76
CA GLN A 157 13.21 7.97 -5.99
C GLN A 157 14.39 7.44 -5.17
N PRO A 158 15.55 8.13 -5.21
CA PRO A 158 16.62 7.87 -4.26
C PRO A 158 16.10 7.91 -2.83
N ARG A 159 16.37 6.85 -2.07
CA ARG A 159 15.84 6.64 -0.72
C ARG A 159 14.31 6.63 -0.58
N GLY A 160 13.53 6.66 -1.67
CA GLY A 160 12.08 6.74 -1.63
C GLY A 160 11.54 8.04 -1.03
N VAL A 161 12.31 9.12 -1.08
CA VAL A 161 11.96 10.41 -0.48
C VAL A 161 11.88 11.49 -1.56
N PHE A 162 10.84 12.31 -1.49
CA PHE A 162 10.56 13.41 -2.41
C PHE A 162 11.03 14.76 -1.84
N THR A 163 12.28 14.81 -1.34
CA THR A 163 12.85 16.03 -0.73
C THR A 163 13.91 16.70 -1.58
N VAL A 164 14.38 16.04 -2.64
CA VAL A 164 15.42 16.56 -3.53
C VAL A 164 15.04 16.24 -4.96
N THR A 165 15.25 17.20 -5.86
CA THR A 165 15.06 17.01 -7.30
C THR A 165 16.26 16.29 -7.92
N GLY A 166 15.99 15.42 -8.89
CA GLY A 166 17.01 14.63 -9.59
C GLY A 166 17.69 13.54 -8.74
N LEU A 167 18.74 12.94 -9.30
CA LEU A 167 19.44 11.77 -8.76
C LEU A 167 20.56 12.12 -7.76
N ARG A 168 20.38 13.17 -6.96
CA ARG A 168 21.43 13.71 -6.06
C ARG A 168 21.90 12.73 -4.96
N TYR A 169 21.23 11.59 -4.82
CA TYR A 169 21.59 10.47 -3.94
C TYR A 169 21.47 9.11 -4.63
N ASP A 170 21.74 9.06 -5.94
CA ASP A 170 21.82 7.80 -6.67
C ASP A 170 22.80 6.86 -5.98
N ASP A 171 22.29 5.72 -5.54
CA ASP A 171 23.05 4.67 -4.89
C ASP A 171 23.38 3.51 -5.84
N GLY A 172 23.17 3.70 -7.16
CA GLY A 172 23.49 2.73 -8.20
C GLY A 172 22.51 1.57 -8.30
N ARG A 173 21.35 1.64 -7.60
CA ARG A 173 20.32 0.62 -7.72
C ARG A 173 19.74 0.63 -9.13
N SER A 174 19.87 -0.49 -9.84
CA SER A 174 19.33 -0.69 -11.20
C SER A 174 17.86 -0.27 -11.35
N GLN A 175 17.08 -0.47 -10.29
CA GLN A 175 15.67 -0.05 -10.19
C GLN A 175 15.47 1.46 -10.43
N LEU A 176 16.39 2.33 -10.01
CA LEU A 176 16.26 3.78 -10.22
C LEU A 176 16.27 4.17 -11.71
N HIS A 177 16.91 3.35 -12.54
CA HIS A 177 17.09 3.61 -13.96
C HIS A 177 16.06 2.91 -14.85
N LEU A 178 15.22 2.03 -14.30
CA LEU A 178 14.17 1.37 -15.07
C LEU A 178 13.10 2.38 -15.49
N PRO A 179 12.56 2.29 -16.71
CA PRO A 179 11.38 3.06 -17.12
C PRO A 179 10.23 2.84 -16.13
N LEU A 180 9.49 3.89 -15.81
CA LEU A 180 8.44 3.82 -14.79
C LEU A 180 7.34 2.80 -15.14
N ALA A 181 7.06 2.60 -16.44
CA ALA A 181 6.17 1.54 -16.91
C ALA A 181 6.65 0.11 -16.56
N GLN A 182 7.95 -0.14 -16.59
CA GLN A 182 8.51 -1.43 -16.19
C GLN A 182 8.47 -1.60 -14.66
N GLN A 183 8.79 -0.53 -13.92
CA GLN A 183 8.63 -0.51 -12.47
C GLN A 183 7.19 -0.75 -12.02
N PHE A 184 6.22 -0.20 -12.77
CA PHE A 184 4.80 -0.43 -12.55
C PHE A 184 4.45 -1.91 -12.68
N LYS A 185 4.87 -2.59 -13.76
CA LYS A 185 4.63 -4.03 -13.96
C LYS A 185 5.20 -4.87 -12.81
N MET A 186 6.45 -4.62 -12.42
CA MET A 186 7.09 -5.31 -11.29
C MET A 186 6.38 -5.02 -9.95
N SER A 187 5.81 -3.83 -9.80
CA SER A 187 5.05 -3.44 -8.61
C SER A 187 3.67 -4.11 -8.59
N VAL A 188 3.03 -4.28 -9.75
CA VAL A 188 1.79 -5.06 -9.89
C VAL A 188 2.03 -6.52 -9.50
N GLU A 189 3.10 -7.15 -9.96
CA GLU A 189 3.44 -8.53 -9.57
C GLU A 189 3.60 -8.67 -8.05
N ALA A 190 4.32 -7.73 -7.43
CA ALA A 190 4.49 -7.72 -5.97
C ALA A 190 3.14 -7.57 -5.24
N TRP A 191 2.28 -6.65 -5.68
CA TRP A 191 0.97 -6.44 -5.06
C TRP A 191 0.00 -7.60 -5.30
N ASN A 192 0.00 -8.20 -6.49
CA ASN A 192 -0.77 -9.40 -6.78
C ASN A 192 -0.36 -10.56 -5.85
N GLY A 193 0.95 -10.72 -5.60
CA GLY A 193 1.46 -11.75 -4.67
C GLY A 193 1.07 -11.53 -3.21
N ALA A 194 0.67 -10.31 -2.84
CA ALA A 194 0.18 -9.98 -1.51
C ALA A 194 -1.33 -10.19 -1.34
N VAL A 195 -2.07 -10.54 -2.39
CA VAL A 195 -3.51 -10.76 -2.29
C VAL A 195 -3.77 -12.17 -1.75
N PHE A 196 -4.63 -12.26 -0.74
CA PHE A 196 -5.02 -13.54 -0.14
C PHE A 196 -6.37 -13.43 0.60
N GLN A 197 -7.05 -14.57 0.72
CA GLN A 197 -8.35 -14.68 1.38
C GLN A 197 -8.21 -14.96 2.87
N ARG A 198 -8.94 -14.20 3.69
CA ARG A 198 -9.13 -14.38 5.14
C ARG A 198 -10.50 -13.84 5.54
N ALA A 199 -10.69 -13.58 6.84
CA ALA A 199 -11.87 -12.90 7.32
C ALA A 199 -12.04 -11.53 6.60
N PRO A 200 -13.28 -11.13 6.26
CA PRO A 200 -13.53 -9.85 5.62
C PRO A 200 -12.99 -8.68 6.44
N CYS A 201 -12.34 -7.75 5.76
CA CYS A 201 -11.75 -6.54 6.35
C CYS A 201 -12.37 -5.30 5.69
N GLN A 202 -12.25 -4.15 6.33
CA GLN A 202 -12.73 -2.87 5.83
C GLN A 202 -11.63 -1.82 5.95
N ALA A 203 -11.68 -0.79 5.12
CA ALA A 203 -10.79 0.35 5.18
C ALA A 203 -11.59 1.65 5.03
N VAL A 204 -11.41 2.57 5.97
CA VAL A 204 -12.20 3.80 6.08
C VAL A 204 -11.26 5.01 6.11
N ARG A 205 -11.59 6.04 5.35
CA ARG A 205 -10.92 7.33 5.46
C ARG A 205 -11.68 8.19 6.46
N GLY A 206 -11.00 8.72 7.48
CA GLY A 206 -11.64 9.56 8.48
C GLY A 206 -10.69 9.95 9.61
N ASP A 207 -11.18 10.78 10.52
CA ASP A 207 -10.48 11.05 11.78
C ASP A 207 -10.51 9.81 12.67
N ALA A 208 -9.41 9.51 13.34
CA ALA A 208 -9.32 8.39 14.28
C ALA A 208 -10.28 8.57 15.48
N LEU A 209 -10.66 9.80 15.83
CA LEU A 209 -11.67 10.09 16.85
C LEU A 209 -13.09 9.69 16.44
N GLU A 210 -13.33 9.54 15.14
CA GLU A 210 -14.61 9.09 14.57
C GLU A 210 -14.57 7.59 14.19
N ALA A 211 -13.49 6.89 14.54
CA ALA A 211 -13.34 5.48 14.21
C ALA A 211 -14.40 4.61 14.93
N PRO A 212 -14.87 3.52 14.29
CA PRO A 212 -15.84 2.60 14.89
C PRO A 212 -15.35 2.06 16.24
N THR A 213 -16.25 1.93 17.21
CA THR A 213 -15.94 1.37 18.54
C THR A 213 -16.34 -0.10 18.62
N GLY A 214 -15.88 -0.80 19.67
CA GLY A 214 -16.28 -2.19 19.97
C GLY A 214 -15.45 -3.29 19.32
N ALA A 215 -14.29 -2.97 18.72
CA ALA A 215 -13.33 -3.98 18.29
C ALA A 215 -12.72 -4.73 19.49
N GLY A 216 -12.47 -6.04 19.33
CA GLY A 216 -11.87 -6.87 20.37
C GLY A 216 -10.39 -6.57 20.62
N LEU A 217 -9.71 -6.03 19.60
CA LEU A 217 -8.33 -5.53 19.69
C LEU A 217 -8.26 -4.16 19.04
N VAL A 218 -7.59 -3.20 19.69
CA VAL A 218 -7.32 -1.88 19.12
C VAL A 218 -5.81 -1.65 19.10
N TYR A 219 -5.24 -1.47 17.91
CA TYR A 219 -3.85 -1.11 17.72
C TYR A 219 -3.74 0.40 17.47
N LEU A 220 -3.00 1.12 18.32
CA LEU A 220 -2.81 2.57 18.22
C LEU A 220 -1.34 2.90 18.01
N ASP A 221 -1.05 3.55 16.88
CA ASP A 221 0.27 4.06 16.53
C ASP A 221 0.13 5.42 15.82
N PRO A 222 -0.35 6.46 16.54
CA PRO A 222 -0.53 7.78 15.95
C PRO A 222 0.81 8.36 15.48
N PRO A 223 0.80 9.25 14.47
CA PRO A 223 2.02 9.90 14.01
C PRO A 223 2.69 10.65 15.17
N LEU A 224 4.00 10.42 15.34
CA LEU A 224 4.79 11.11 16.35
C LEU A 224 4.83 12.60 15.99
N ARG A 225 4.20 13.44 16.83
CA ARG A 225 4.52 14.86 16.85
C ARG A 225 5.91 14.98 17.47
N SER A 226 6.85 15.65 16.80
CA SER A 226 7.98 16.21 17.56
C SER A 226 7.36 17.23 18.51
N ALA A 227 7.51 17.01 19.82
CA ALA A 227 7.24 18.07 20.78
C ALA A 227 8.24 19.18 20.46
N THR A 228 7.81 20.18 19.70
CA THR A 228 8.52 21.44 19.58
C THR A 228 8.48 22.04 20.99
N ARG A 229 9.64 22.05 21.64
CA ARG A 229 9.90 22.99 22.74
C ARG A 229 10.02 24.38 22.17
#